data_AF-K1WDY9-F1
#
_entry.id   AF-K1WDY9-F1
#
_cell.length_a   1.000
_cell.length_b   1.000
_cell.length_c   1.000
_cell.angle_alpha   90.00
_cell.angle_beta   90.00
_cell.angle_gamma   90.00
#
_symmetry.space_group_name_H-M   'P 1'
#
loop_
_entity.id
_entity.type
_entity.pdbx_description
1 polymer ?
#
loop_
_entity_poly.entity_id
_entity_poly.type
_entity_poly.pdbx_seq_one_letter_code
_entity_poly.pdbx_strand_id
1 'polypeptide(L)'
;MAIISGATIITSLSLFHITLAFFFLTSPSTIADQTLVFIIGEAMSMPHSRSFDLQSAPLAFLAAVLLVVGVTDLVAISLPEEISQYHWGSQAPVRLVLFFFITFYSYFFSSTSPFYTSSRSSAYQASGWGEGLKNRVLFTWAFFEMITWFWVFVTLREERREILARIQARKAAEEDMM
;
A
#
# COMPACT_ATOMS: atom_id res chain seq x y z
N MET A 1 5.31 -22.12 6.44
CA MET A 1 3.84 -22.24 6.42
C MET A 1 3.23 -20.96 6.98
N ALA A 2 3.23 -19.89 6.18
CA ALA A 2 2.41 -18.73 6.48
C ALA A 2 0.92 -19.15 6.39
N ILE A 3 0.08 -18.68 7.32
CA ILE A 3 -1.36 -19.00 7.34
C ILE A 3 -2.07 -18.45 6.09
N ILE A 4 -1.50 -17.41 5.47
CA ILE A 4 -2.03 -16.73 4.30
C ILE A 4 -0.93 -16.66 3.24
N SER A 5 -1.21 -17.09 2.01
CA SER A 5 -0.27 -17.03 0.89
C SER A 5 -0.09 -15.60 0.37
N GLY A 6 1.06 -15.32 -0.24
CA GLY A 6 1.35 -14.03 -0.87
C GLY A 6 0.30 -13.66 -1.93
N ALA A 7 -0.14 -14.65 -2.71
CA ALA A 7 -1.19 -14.49 -3.70
C ALA A 7 -2.54 -14.05 -3.09
N THR A 8 -2.90 -14.59 -1.92
CA THR A 8 -4.14 -14.21 -1.23
C THR A 8 -4.08 -12.77 -0.74
N ILE A 9 -2.93 -12.34 -0.21
CA ILE A 9 -2.72 -10.96 0.25
C ILE A 9 -2.81 -9.99 -0.94
N ILE A 10 -2.10 -10.28 -2.05
CA ILE A 10 -2.10 -9.45 -3.26
C ILE A 10 -3.50 -9.38 -3.87
N THR A 11 -4.23 -10.50 -3.92
CA THR A 11 -5.62 -10.53 -4.41
C THR A 11 -6.53 -9.65 -3.55
N SER A 12 -6.41 -9.76 -2.22
CA SER A 12 -7.19 -8.94 -1.28
C SER A 12 -6.88 -7.45 -1.47
N LEU A 13 -5.60 -7.10 -1.63
CA LEU A 13 -5.15 -5.73 -1.88
C LEU A 13 -5.65 -5.19 -3.23
N SER A 14 -5.68 -6.04 -4.26
CA SER A 14 -6.21 -5.69 -5.59
C SER A 14 -7.72 -5.37 -5.51
N LEU A 15 -8.49 -6.22 -4.81
CA LEU A 15 -9.92 -5.98 -4.59
C LEU A 15 -10.16 -4.75 -3.72
N PHE A 16 -9.30 -4.49 -2.74
CA PHE A 16 -9.33 -3.27 -1.94
C PHE A 16 -9.15 -2.02 -2.81
N HIS A 17 -8.16 -2.00 -3.73
CA HIS A 17 -7.97 -0.90 -4.68
C HIS A 17 -9.18 -0.67 -5.59
N ILE A 18 -9.78 -1.75 -6.11
CA ILE A 18 -11.00 -1.66 -6.93
C ILE A 18 -12.17 -1.08 -6.12
N THR A 19 -12.28 -1.48 -4.85
CA THR A 19 -13.31 -0.97 -3.93
C THR A 19 -13.09 0.51 -3.61
N LEU A 20 -11.85 0.93 -3.34
CA LEU A 20 -11.50 2.34 -3.17
C LEU A 20 -11.82 3.16 -4.41
N ALA A 21 -11.51 2.64 -5.60
CA ALA A 21 -11.86 3.30 -6.85
C ALA A 21 -13.37 3.56 -6.96
N PHE A 22 -14.20 2.57 -6.64
CA PHE A 22 -15.66 2.73 -6.63
C PHE A 22 -16.10 3.82 -5.64
N PHE A 23 -15.60 3.81 -4.41
CA PHE A 23 -16.01 4.80 -3.40
C PHE A 23 -15.47 6.20 -3.67
N PHE A 24 -14.26 6.37 -4.20
CA PHE A 24 -13.77 7.69 -4.61
C PHE A 24 -14.61 8.30 -5.74
N LEU A 25 -15.20 7.48 -6.61
CA LEU A 25 -16.11 7.93 -7.67
C LEU A 25 -17.53 8.23 -7.17
N THR A 26 -18.03 7.45 -6.23
CA THR A 26 -19.45 7.51 -5.82
C THR A 26 -19.68 8.31 -4.54
N SER A 27 -18.88 8.07 -3.49
CA SER A 27 -19.02 8.72 -2.19
C SER A 27 -17.67 8.76 -1.45
N PRO A 28 -16.77 9.70 -1.79
CA PRO A 28 -15.43 9.77 -1.19
C PRO A 28 -15.45 10.01 0.33
N SER A 29 -16.52 10.61 0.85
CA SER A 29 -16.74 10.81 2.29
C SER A 29 -16.80 9.47 3.05
N THR A 30 -17.34 8.42 2.42
CA THR A 30 -17.38 7.07 3.02
C THR A 30 -15.98 6.52 3.33
N ILE A 31 -14.95 6.94 2.60
CA ILE A 31 -13.55 6.60 2.88
C ILE A 31 -13.00 7.51 3.99
N ALA A 32 -13.26 8.82 3.90
CA ALA A 32 -12.76 9.79 4.86
C ALA A 32 -13.30 9.59 6.29
N ASP A 33 -14.51 9.04 6.40
CA ASP A 33 -15.23 8.77 7.65
C ASP A 33 -14.99 7.36 8.20
N GLN A 34 -14.14 6.55 7.56
CA GLN A 34 -13.79 5.23 8.08
C GLN A 34 -13.13 5.35 9.46
N THR A 35 -13.56 4.50 10.39
CA THR A 35 -12.98 4.43 11.74
C THR A 35 -11.47 4.24 11.71
N LEU A 36 -10.95 3.46 10.76
CA LEU A 36 -9.52 3.24 10.59
C LEU A 36 -8.78 4.54 10.22
N VAL A 37 -9.33 5.34 9.29
CA VAL A 37 -8.78 6.64 8.91
C VAL A 37 -8.82 7.63 10.07
N PHE A 38 -9.91 7.62 10.84
CA PHE A 38 -10.04 8.44 12.03
C PHE A 38 -9.00 8.07 13.10
N ILE A 39 -8.94 6.80 13.52
CA ILE A 39 -8.05 6.36 14.60
C ILE A 39 -6.59 6.60 14.25
N ILE A 40 -6.15 6.21 13.04
CA ILE A 40 -4.76 6.39 12.61
C ILE A 40 -4.46 7.87 12.40
N GLY A 41 -5.39 8.62 11.82
CA GLY A 41 -5.27 10.06 11.63
C GLY A 41 -5.08 10.81 12.94
N GLU A 42 -5.93 10.55 13.93
CA GLU A 42 -5.84 11.16 15.26
C GLU A 42 -4.58 10.72 16.00
N ALA A 43 -4.23 9.43 15.96
CA ALA A 43 -3.02 8.91 16.61
C ALA A 43 -1.73 9.57 16.08
N MET A 44 -1.71 9.93 14.80
CA MET A 44 -0.58 10.60 14.14
C MET A 44 -0.78 12.12 14.03
N SER A 45 -1.85 12.67 14.62
CA SER A 45 -2.24 14.08 14.52
C SER A 45 -2.31 14.60 13.08
N MET A 46 -2.73 13.77 12.13
CA MET A 46 -2.83 14.14 10.72
C MET A 46 -4.08 15.00 10.46
N PRO A 47 -3.97 16.12 9.74
CA PRO A 47 -5.09 17.03 9.55
C PRO A 47 -6.20 16.41 8.69
N HIS A 48 -7.43 16.78 9.00
CA HIS A 48 -8.59 16.46 8.17
C HIS A 48 -8.63 17.36 6.93
N SER A 49 -8.86 16.75 5.77
CA SER A 49 -9.08 17.47 4.52
C SER A 49 -10.53 17.35 4.07
N ARG A 50 -11.16 18.49 3.78
CA ARG A 50 -12.51 18.58 3.17
C ARG A 50 -12.52 18.22 1.69
N SER A 51 -11.35 17.98 1.09
CA SER A 51 -11.25 17.60 -0.33
C SER A 51 -11.88 16.24 -0.65
N PHE A 52 -12.24 15.45 0.38
CA PHE A 52 -12.90 14.16 0.25
C PHE A 52 -14.41 14.20 0.57
N ASP A 53 -14.98 15.38 0.84
CA ASP A 53 -16.40 15.51 1.18
C ASP A 53 -17.31 15.34 -0.05
N LEU A 54 -16.83 15.74 -1.22
CA LEU A 54 -17.57 15.77 -2.49
C LEU A 54 -16.76 15.13 -3.61
N GLN A 55 -17.44 14.64 -4.64
CA GLN A 55 -16.76 14.17 -5.85
C GLN A 55 -16.04 15.32 -6.54
N SER A 56 -14.86 15.04 -7.10
CA SER A 56 -14.07 16.02 -7.84
C SER A 56 -13.27 15.34 -8.95
N ALA A 57 -12.85 16.12 -9.95
CA ALA A 57 -12.07 15.59 -11.07
C ALA A 57 -10.76 14.87 -10.62
N PRO A 58 -9.98 15.38 -9.63
CA PRO A 58 -8.82 14.66 -9.12
C PRO A 58 -9.16 13.32 -8.46
N LEU A 59 -10.29 13.23 -7.74
CA LEU A 59 -10.73 11.97 -7.13
C LEU A 59 -11.22 10.96 -8.18
N ALA A 60 -11.92 11.43 -9.22
CA ALA A 60 -12.31 10.58 -10.34
C ALA A 60 -11.08 10.05 -11.11
N PHE A 61 -10.05 10.88 -11.29
CA PHE A 61 -8.79 10.44 -11.87
C PHE A 61 -8.06 9.42 -10.98
N LEU A 62 -7.97 9.68 -9.67
CA LEU A 62 -7.41 8.73 -8.71
C LEU A 62 -8.16 7.40 -8.74
N ALA A 63 -9.49 7.43 -8.78
CA ALA A 63 -10.31 6.23 -8.91
C ALA A 63 -9.98 5.43 -10.17
N ALA A 64 -9.85 6.10 -11.32
CA ALA A 64 -9.45 5.42 -12.55
C ALA A 64 -8.06 4.78 -12.45
N VAL A 65 -7.08 5.47 -11.83
CA VAL A 65 -5.73 4.93 -11.59
C VAL A 65 -5.78 3.73 -10.66
N LEU A 66 -6.51 3.80 -9.54
CA LEU A 66 -6.64 2.68 -8.60
C LEU A 66 -7.35 1.48 -9.22
N LEU A 67 -8.34 1.71 -10.08
CA LEU A 67 -9.00 0.65 -10.83
C LEU A 67 -8.02 -0.04 -11.78
N VAL A 68 -7.24 0.73 -12.54
CA VAL A 68 -6.21 0.18 -13.43
C VAL A 68 -5.20 -0.63 -12.62
N VAL A 69 -4.66 -0.08 -11.52
CA VAL A 69 -3.71 -0.78 -10.65
C VAL A 69 -4.30 -2.08 -10.13
N GLY A 70 -5.50 -2.03 -9.50
CA GLY A 70 -6.14 -3.20 -8.93
C GLY A 70 -6.46 -4.28 -9.96
N VAL A 71 -6.92 -3.92 -11.16
CA VAL A 71 -7.16 -4.89 -12.24
C VAL A 71 -5.85 -5.47 -12.75
N THR A 72 -4.82 -4.65 -12.97
CA THR A 72 -3.52 -5.14 -13.45
C THR A 72 -2.84 -6.07 -12.45
N ASP A 73 -2.98 -5.81 -11.15
CA ASP A 73 -2.44 -6.66 -10.10
C ASP A 73 -3.18 -8.00 -10.03
N LEU A 74 -4.50 -7.98 -10.18
CA LEU A 74 -5.33 -9.19 -10.24
C LEU A 74 -5.00 -10.06 -11.46
N VAL A 75 -4.70 -9.44 -12.60
CA VAL A 75 -4.22 -10.17 -13.78
C VAL A 75 -2.80 -10.70 -13.56
N ALA A 76 -1.90 -9.89 -13.00
CA ALA A 76 -0.51 -10.30 -12.76
C ALA A 76 -0.40 -11.48 -11.79
N ILE A 77 -1.28 -11.60 -10.79
CA ILE A 77 -1.30 -12.76 -9.89
C ILE A 77 -1.89 -14.01 -10.52
N SER A 78 -2.70 -13.89 -11.57
CA SER A 78 -3.26 -15.03 -12.32
C SER A 78 -2.27 -15.70 -13.29
N LEU A 79 -1.06 -15.13 -13.43
CA LEU A 79 0.03 -15.73 -14.19
C LEU A 79 0.56 -17.02 -13.54
N PRO A 80 1.18 -17.93 -14.31
CA PRO A 80 1.85 -19.11 -13.77
C PRO A 80 2.81 -18.78 -12.62
N GLU A 81 2.90 -19.68 -11.64
CA GLU A 81 3.61 -19.47 -10.37
C GLU A 81 5.05 -18.97 -10.59
N GLU A 82 5.77 -19.52 -11.57
CA GLU A 82 7.14 -19.14 -11.90
C GLU A 82 7.28 -17.66 -12.31
N ILE A 83 6.38 -17.20 -13.18
CA ILE A 83 6.36 -15.82 -13.70
C ILE A 83 5.89 -14.87 -12.59
N SER A 84 4.86 -15.28 -11.86
CA SER A 84 4.29 -14.54 -10.75
C SER A 84 5.32 -14.31 -9.63
N GLN A 85 6.06 -15.34 -9.24
CA GLN A 85 7.11 -15.26 -8.22
C GLN A 85 8.25 -14.30 -8.63
N TYR A 86 8.66 -14.33 -9.91
CA TYR A 86 9.67 -13.39 -10.41
C TYR A 86 9.16 -11.95 -10.44
N HIS A 87 7.96 -11.74 -10.97
CA HIS A 87 7.32 -10.42 -11.03
C HIS A 87 7.17 -9.82 -9.63
N TRP A 88 6.48 -10.52 -8.73
CA TRP A 88 6.19 -10.02 -7.39
C TRP A 88 7.42 -9.96 -6.48
N GLY A 89 8.41 -10.84 -6.69
CA GLY A 89 9.69 -10.78 -5.99
C GLY A 89 10.46 -9.48 -6.24
N SER A 90 10.29 -8.86 -7.41
CA SER A 90 10.86 -7.55 -7.74
C SER A 90 9.93 -6.37 -7.42
N GLN A 91 8.62 -6.53 -7.64
CA GLN A 91 7.64 -5.45 -7.47
C GLN A 91 7.32 -5.12 -6.01
N ALA A 92 7.19 -6.13 -5.14
CA ALA A 92 6.85 -5.94 -3.74
C ALA A 92 7.81 -4.99 -2.98
N PRO A 93 9.15 -5.15 -3.06
CA PRO A 93 10.06 -4.24 -2.38
C PRO A 93 10.05 -2.82 -2.98
N VAL A 94 9.84 -2.67 -4.29
CA VAL A 94 9.72 -1.35 -4.93
C VAL A 94 8.49 -0.60 -4.40
N ARG A 95 7.32 -1.27 -4.38
CA ARG A 95 6.09 -0.67 -3.85
C ARG A 95 6.21 -0.35 -2.36
N LEU A 96 6.80 -1.24 -1.57
CA LEU A 96 7.09 -0.99 -0.16
C LEU A 96 7.90 0.31 0.02
N VAL A 97 8.98 0.48 -0.74
CA VAL A 97 9.83 1.69 -0.66
C VAL A 97 9.07 2.94 -1.08
N LEU A 98 8.27 2.87 -2.16
CA LEU A 98 7.45 3.99 -2.60
C LEU A 98 6.45 4.41 -1.53
N PHE A 99 5.70 3.46 -0.95
CA PHE A 99 4.73 3.76 0.10
C PHE A 99 5.37 4.18 1.41
N PHE A 100 6.57 3.69 1.72
CA PHE A 100 7.38 4.19 2.81
C PHE A 100 7.69 5.68 2.64
N PHE A 101 8.16 6.10 1.46
CA PHE A 101 8.44 7.51 1.20
C PHE A 101 7.19 8.38 1.20
N ILE A 102 6.05 7.91 0.68
CA ILE A 102 4.78 8.66 0.72
C ILE A 102 4.32 8.84 2.17
N THR A 103 4.33 7.77 2.96
CA THR A 103 3.97 7.80 4.39
C THR A 103 4.89 8.74 5.16
N PHE A 104 6.20 8.61 4.94
CA PHE A 104 7.22 9.46 5.56
C PHE A 104 6.99 10.92 5.20
N TYR A 105 6.82 11.23 3.91
CA TYR A 105 6.59 12.60 3.45
C TYR A 105 5.31 13.19 4.06
N SER A 106 4.21 12.44 4.01
CA SER A 106 2.92 12.88 4.52
C SER A 106 2.98 13.24 6.00
N TYR A 107 3.76 12.53 6.82
CA TYR A 107 3.86 12.77 8.26
C TYR A 107 4.91 13.82 8.62
N PHE A 108 6.14 13.71 8.11
CA PHE A 108 7.24 14.58 8.54
C PHE A 108 7.12 16.02 8.01
N PHE A 109 6.42 16.23 6.90
CA PHE A 109 6.21 17.55 6.30
C PHE A 109 4.80 18.10 6.54
N SER A 110 3.99 17.45 7.38
CA SER A 110 2.70 17.98 7.82
C SER A 110 2.89 19.14 8.82
N SER A 111 1.82 19.91 9.03
CA SER A 111 1.79 20.98 10.03
C SER A 111 1.98 20.50 11.47
N THR A 112 1.73 19.22 11.73
CA THR A 112 1.79 18.60 13.06
C THR A 112 3.10 17.84 13.29
N SER A 113 4.07 17.96 12.38
CA SER A 113 5.31 17.22 12.50
C SER A 113 6.12 17.66 13.73
N PRO A 114 6.93 16.76 14.30
CA PRO A 114 7.84 17.10 15.39
C PRO A 114 8.81 18.24 15.03
N PHE A 115 9.13 18.43 13.74
CA PHE A 115 10.04 19.48 13.28
C PHE A 115 9.49 20.90 13.48
N TYR A 116 8.17 21.07 13.42
CA TYR A 116 7.52 22.37 13.63
C TYR A 116 7.01 22.54 15.07
N THR A 117 6.71 21.45 15.77
CA THR A 117 6.20 21.48 17.15
C THR A 117 7.27 21.89 18.17
N SER A 118 8.55 21.56 17.94
CA SER A 118 9.64 21.82 18.89
C SER A 118 10.32 23.19 18.74
N SER A 119 10.06 23.93 17.65
CA SER A 119 10.69 25.21 17.38
C SER A 119 9.69 26.36 17.50
N ARG A 120 9.81 27.17 18.57
CA ARG A 120 9.03 28.42 18.73
C ARG A 120 9.24 29.44 17.60
N SER A 121 10.23 29.23 16.73
CA SER A 121 10.60 30.14 15.63
C SER A 121 10.35 29.57 14.22
N SER A 122 9.96 28.29 14.09
CA SER A 122 9.69 27.67 12.78
C SER A 122 8.19 27.46 12.59
N ALA A 123 7.48 28.54 12.27
CA ALA A 123 6.07 28.47 11.92
C ALA A 123 5.92 27.65 10.63
N TYR A 124 5.07 26.62 10.66
CA TYR A 124 4.71 25.87 9.46
C TYR A 124 4.22 26.82 8.36
N GLN A 125 4.81 26.71 7.18
CA GLN A 125 4.36 27.42 5.99
C GLN A 125 3.87 26.39 4.98
N ALA A 126 2.60 26.50 4.62
CA ALA A 126 2.00 25.64 3.60
C ALA A 126 2.77 25.85 2.28
N SER A 127 3.27 24.75 1.73
CA SER A 127 3.96 24.77 0.45
C SER A 127 2.94 24.84 -0.68
N GLY A 128 3.19 25.64 -1.71
CA GLY A 128 2.30 25.71 -2.89
C GLY A 128 2.16 24.38 -3.64
N TRP A 129 3.09 23.45 -3.42
CA TRP A 129 3.08 22.10 -3.94
C TRP A 129 3.05 21.09 -2.78
N GLY A 130 2.38 19.95 -2.97
CA GLY A 130 2.40 18.84 -2.00
C GLY A 130 1.51 18.98 -0.77
N GLU A 131 0.83 20.12 -0.58
CA GLU A 131 -0.08 20.31 0.57
C GLU A 131 -1.23 19.30 0.58
N GLY A 132 -1.75 18.96 -0.61
CA GLY A 132 -2.76 17.92 -0.78
C GLY A 132 -2.32 16.53 -0.34
N LEU A 133 -1.01 16.28 -0.18
CA LEU A 133 -0.48 14.99 0.27
C LEU A 133 -0.40 14.86 1.79
N LYS A 134 -0.60 15.95 2.54
CA LYS A 134 -0.41 15.96 4.00
C LYS A 134 -1.75 15.86 4.71
N ASN A 135 -2.49 14.78 4.47
CA ASN A 135 -3.84 14.60 5.04
C ASN A 135 -4.04 13.18 5.58
N ARG A 136 -4.99 13.03 6.51
CA ARG A 136 -5.26 11.74 7.18
C ARG A 136 -5.64 10.61 6.22
N VAL A 137 -6.39 10.89 5.15
CA VAL A 137 -6.82 9.85 4.19
C VAL A 137 -5.61 9.29 3.43
N LEU A 138 -4.79 10.18 2.86
CA LEU A 138 -3.59 9.73 2.13
C LEU A 138 -2.60 9.04 3.05
N PHE A 139 -2.35 9.60 4.24
CA PHE A 139 -1.43 9.01 5.21
C PHE A 139 -1.87 7.61 5.59
N THR A 140 -3.13 7.44 5.99
CA THR A 140 -3.66 6.13 6.39
C THR A 140 -3.59 5.12 5.25
N TRP A 141 -3.98 5.52 4.03
CA TRP A 141 -3.90 4.64 2.87
C TRP A 141 -2.44 4.22 2.59
N ALA A 142 -1.52 5.18 2.51
CA ALA A 142 -0.11 4.90 2.23
C ALA A 142 0.56 4.05 3.34
N PHE A 143 0.19 4.28 4.60
CA PHE A 143 0.68 3.50 5.73
C PHE A 143 0.16 2.05 5.67
N PHE A 144 -1.12 1.87 5.33
CA PHE A 144 -1.71 0.54 5.16
C PHE A 144 -1.10 -0.21 3.98
N GLU A 145 -0.90 0.47 2.85
CA GLU A 145 -0.16 -0.07 1.69
C GLU A 145 1.25 -0.49 2.10
N MET A 146 1.99 0.37 2.80
CA MET A 146 3.36 0.07 3.26
C MET A 146 3.41 -1.19 4.11
N ILE A 147 2.54 -1.32 5.11
CA ILE A 147 2.49 -2.53 5.97
C ILE A 147 2.13 -3.77 5.15
N THR A 148 1.16 -3.64 4.24
CA THR A 148 0.70 -4.77 3.43
C THR A 148 1.79 -5.22 2.46
N TRP A 149 2.50 -4.31 1.79
CA TRP A 149 3.63 -4.64 0.92
C TRP A 149 4.82 -5.21 1.68
N PHE A 150 5.06 -4.76 2.92
CA PHE A 150 6.04 -5.39 3.80
C PHE A 150 5.66 -6.85 4.10
N TRP A 151 4.38 -7.09 4.42
CA TRP A 151 3.88 -8.44 4.67
C TRP A 151 4.01 -9.32 3.41
N VAL A 152 3.56 -8.85 2.25
CA VAL A 152 3.73 -9.55 0.96
C VAL A 152 5.20 -9.88 0.71
N PHE A 153 6.11 -8.93 0.91
CA PHE A 153 7.54 -9.14 0.70
C PHE A 153 8.11 -10.25 1.58
N VAL A 154 7.75 -10.28 2.87
CA VAL A 154 8.19 -11.33 3.79
C VAL A 154 7.62 -12.68 3.37
N THR A 155 6.31 -12.75 3.09
CA THR A 155 5.63 -13.99 2.71
C THR A 155 6.19 -14.58 1.41
N LEU A 156 6.38 -13.78 0.36
CA LEU A 156 6.96 -14.26 -0.90
C LEU A 156 8.38 -14.79 -0.73
N ARG A 157 9.18 -14.18 0.16
CA ARG A 157 10.54 -14.68 0.46
C ARG A 157 10.53 -16.01 1.19
N GLU A 158 9.56 -16.22 2.07
CA GLU A 158 9.36 -17.50 2.74
C GLU A 158 8.92 -18.58 1.74
N GLU A 159 7.89 -18.30 0.92
CA GLU A 159 7.41 -19.21 -0.11
C GLU A 159 8.52 -19.61 -1.08
N ARG A 160 9.32 -18.64 -1.55
CA ARG A 160 10.46 -18.92 -2.43
C ARG A 160 11.49 -19.87 -1.79
N ARG A 161 11.76 -19.73 -0.50
CA ARG A 161 12.68 -20.63 0.23
C ARG A 161 12.10 -22.04 0.32
N GLU A 162 10.81 -22.17 0.61
CA GLU A 162 10.13 -23.46 0.66
C GLU A 162 10.12 -24.17 -0.70
N ILE A 163 9.86 -23.44 -1.79
CA ILE A 163 9.89 -23.99 -3.16
C ILE A 163 11.29 -24.52 -3.50
N LEU A 164 12.34 -23.74 -3.21
CA LEU A 164 13.72 -24.16 -3.48
C LEU A 164 14.11 -25.40 -2.67
N ALA A 165 13.69 -25.49 -1.41
CA ALA A 165 13.94 -26.67 -0.57
C ALA A 165 13.25 -27.93 -1.13
N ARG A 166 12.01 -27.80 -1.63
CA ARG A 166 11.29 -28.91 -2.28
C ARG A 166 11.97 -29.38 -3.56
N ILE A 167 12.46 -28.43 -4.37
CA ILE A 167 13.20 -28.75 -5.61
C ILE A 167 14.49 -29.50 -5.28
N GLN A 168 15.23 -29.08 -4.25
CA GLN A 168 16.46 -29.76 -3.82
C GLN A 168 16.19 -31.17 -3.29
N ALA A 169 15.15 -31.34 -2.46
CA ALA A 169 14.75 -32.64 -1.94
C ALA A 169 14.35 -33.61 -3.06
N ARG A 170 13.64 -33.12 -4.09
CA ARG A 170 13.27 -33.91 -5.25
C ARG A 170 14.50 -34.36 -6.06
N LYS A 171 15.46 -33.46 -6.29
CA LYS A 171 16.70 -33.79 -7.01
C LYS A 171 17.53 -34.84 -6.27
N ALA A 172 17.67 -34.71 -4.95
CA ALA A 172 18.38 -35.70 -4.14
C ALA A 172 17.72 -37.09 -4.21
N ALA A 173 16.38 -37.15 -4.18
CA ALA A 173 15.66 -38.42 -4.33
C ALA A 173 15.81 -39.02 -5.74
N GLU A 174 15.89 -38.21 -6.79
CA GLU A 174 16.14 -38.68 -8.16
C GLU A 174 17.58 -39.20 -8.33
N GLU A 175 18.56 -38.60 -7.64
CA GLU A 175 19.96 -39.07 -7.62
C GLU A 175 20.13 -40.38 -6.84
N ASP A 176 19.44 -40.57 -5.71
CA ASP A 176 19.48 -41.82 -4.93
C ASP A 176 18.82 -43.01 -5.66
N MET A 177 17.99 -42.74 -6.67
CA MET A 177 17.32 -43.76 -7.49
C MET A 177 18.11 -44.24 -8.71
N MET A 178 19.23 -43.56 -9.05
CA MET A 178 20.10 -43.90 -10.19
C MET A 178 21.35 -44.66 -9.75
#